data_AF-A0A2E5MRM7-F1
#
_entry.id   AF-A0A2E5MRM7-F1
#
_cell.length_a   1.000
_cell.length_b   1.000
_cell.length_c   1.000
_cell.angle_alpha   90.00
_cell.angle_beta   90.00
_cell.angle_gamma   90.00
#
_symmetry.space_group_name_H-M   'P 1'
#
loop_
_entity.id
_entity.type
_entity.pdbx_description
1 polymer ?
#
loop_
_entity_poly.entity_id
_entity_poly.type
_entity_poly.pdbx_seq_one_letter_code
_entity_poly.pdbx_strand_id
1 'polypeptide(L)'
;MKFIGKISWPVLCFNQREEKLPRLQQLFMKGIYTMKRTLLAATLALGFVGAGSASAGLIINGGTAGNVGVTPSNDVLDTYTGSPIAGAFQAELQASAATKLKIEFLGKEAGWLNTFTLGGQSLSTASTVGDSIYVDVVAGTVLFNILTGGAGSVANGANNDPATAGIPDFWLGYDPLNSGSVILALDDGGANPDDDNHDDLVLRISEVPEPSSLALIGLGLVGAGVAARRRKA
;
A
#
# COMPACT_ATOMS: atom_id res chain seq x y z
N MET A 1 57.31 -60.79 14.01
CA MET A 1 57.59 -59.67 13.09
C MET A 1 56.84 -58.43 13.58
N LYS A 2 57.51 -57.51 14.29
CA LYS A 2 57.27 -56.04 14.34
C LYS A 2 58.17 -55.40 15.41
N PHE A 3 59.21 -54.71 14.94
CA PHE A 3 59.96 -53.68 15.66
C PHE A 3 59.20 -52.35 15.53
N ILE A 4 59.05 -51.57 16.61
CA ILE A 4 59.05 -50.09 16.55
C ILE A 4 59.69 -49.57 17.86
N GLY A 5 60.81 -48.87 17.71
CA GLY A 5 61.59 -48.26 18.78
C GLY A 5 61.00 -46.93 19.25
N LYS A 6 61.17 -46.64 20.55
CA LYS A 6 60.90 -45.34 21.17
C LYS A 6 62.09 -44.41 20.93
N ILE A 7 61.81 -43.23 20.37
CA ILE A 7 62.74 -42.11 20.24
C ILE A 7 62.60 -41.26 21.51
N SER A 8 63.70 -41.10 22.24
CA SER A 8 63.81 -40.15 23.36
C SER A 8 64.30 -38.79 22.84
N TRP A 9 63.70 -37.71 23.34
CA TRP A 9 64.19 -36.35 23.15
C TRP A 9 64.96 -35.93 24.40
N PRO A 10 66.17 -35.35 24.28
CA PRO A 10 66.86 -34.83 25.44
C PRO A 10 66.24 -33.48 25.85
N VAL A 11 66.01 -33.38 27.15
CA VAL A 11 65.84 -32.12 27.87
C VAL A 11 67.20 -31.41 27.85
N LEU A 12 67.25 -30.16 27.35
CA LEU A 12 68.02 -29.02 27.88
C LEU A 12 68.17 -27.91 26.80
N CYS A 13 67.69 -26.70 27.12
CA CYS A 13 68.48 -25.45 27.20
C CYS A 13 67.54 -24.24 27.14
N PHE A 14 67.42 -23.42 28.18
CA PHE A 14 68.34 -22.36 28.63
C PHE A 14 68.18 -21.05 27.84
N ASN A 15 67.76 -20.00 28.56
CA ASN A 15 67.86 -18.57 28.30
C ASN A 15 68.54 -18.14 26.97
N GLN A 16 67.74 -17.57 26.06
CA GLN A 16 68.21 -16.58 25.09
C GLN A 16 67.24 -15.39 25.08
N ARG A 17 67.71 -14.28 25.63
CA ARG A 17 67.14 -12.93 25.55
C ARG A 17 67.52 -12.37 24.17
N GLU A 18 66.59 -11.63 23.58
CA GLU A 18 66.78 -10.66 22.50
C GLU A 18 67.47 -11.16 21.22
N GLU A 19 66.72 -11.85 20.36
CA GLU A 19 66.98 -11.78 18.92
C GLU A 19 65.77 -11.24 18.17
N LYS A 20 66.04 -10.27 17.31
CA LYS A 20 65.10 -9.52 16.48
C LYS A 20 64.11 -10.47 15.80
N LEU A 21 62.82 -10.23 16.02
CA LEU A 21 61.73 -10.93 15.34
C LEU A 21 61.98 -10.92 13.81
N PRO A 22 61.98 -12.08 13.15
CA PRO A 22 62.30 -12.18 11.73
C PRO A 22 61.29 -11.39 10.88
N ARG A 23 61.78 -10.76 9.80
CA ARG A 23 61.02 -9.90 8.86
C ARG A 23 59.71 -10.54 8.34
N LEU A 24 59.60 -11.86 8.38
CA LEU A 24 58.41 -12.64 8.05
C LEU A 24 57.24 -12.44 9.03
N GLN A 25 57.51 -12.22 10.32
CA GLN A 25 56.45 -11.95 11.30
C GLN A 25 55.89 -10.53 11.18
N GLN A 26 56.68 -9.56 10.69
CA GLN A 26 56.19 -8.20 10.42
C GLN A 26 55.24 -8.13 9.21
N LEU A 27 55.42 -9.00 8.21
CA LEU A 27 54.53 -9.10 7.03
C LEU A 27 53.19 -9.76 7.38
N PHE A 28 53.19 -10.80 8.23
CA PHE A 28 51.97 -11.43 8.73
C PHE A 28 51.12 -10.45 9.57
N MET A 29 51.74 -9.63 10.42
CA MET A 29 50.98 -8.64 11.20
C MET A 29 50.42 -7.49 10.35
N LYS A 30 51.12 -7.04 9.30
CA LYS A 30 50.56 -6.03 8.37
C LYS A 30 49.34 -6.55 7.61
N GLY A 31 49.35 -7.81 7.15
CA GLY A 31 48.21 -8.43 6.46
C GLY A 31 46.96 -8.60 7.32
N ILE A 32 47.13 -8.91 8.61
CA ILE A 32 46.02 -9.05 9.58
C ILE A 32 45.38 -7.68 9.90
N TYR A 33 46.15 -6.59 9.91
CA TYR A 33 45.62 -5.25 10.11
C TYR A 33 44.89 -4.67 8.88
N THR A 34 45.28 -5.03 7.65
CA THR A 34 44.55 -4.62 6.44
C THR A 34 43.26 -5.41 6.21
N MET A 35 43.19 -6.70 6.59
CA MET A 35 41.95 -7.49 6.45
C MET A 35 40.81 -7.04 7.37
N LYS A 36 41.12 -6.47 8.55
CA LYS A 36 40.09 -5.91 9.44
C LYS A 36 39.45 -4.63 8.90
N ARG A 37 40.14 -3.90 8.01
CA ARG A 37 39.64 -2.66 7.41
C ARG A 37 38.80 -2.89 6.15
N THR A 38 39.08 -3.96 5.39
CA THR A 38 38.30 -4.30 4.19
C THR A 38 37.04 -5.10 4.51
N LEU A 39 37.01 -5.88 5.60
CA LEU A 39 35.82 -6.66 5.98
C LEU A 39 34.67 -5.78 6.51
N LEU A 40 34.97 -4.64 7.13
CA LEU A 40 33.96 -3.70 7.64
C LEU A 40 33.33 -2.81 6.54
N ALA A 41 34.01 -2.66 5.40
CA ALA A 41 33.50 -1.92 4.25
C ALA A 41 32.48 -2.74 3.42
N ALA A 42 32.62 -4.08 3.41
CA ALA A 42 31.73 -4.97 2.65
C ALA A 42 30.36 -5.19 3.29
N THR A 43 30.19 -4.95 4.59
CA THR A 43 28.92 -5.18 5.31
C THR A 43 27.90 -4.06 5.15
N LEU A 44 28.32 -2.86 4.70
CA LEU A 44 27.42 -1.71 4.47
C LEU A 44 26.81 -1.68 3.07
N ALA A 45 27.34 -2.44 2.11
CA ALA A 45 26.89 -2.43 0.72
C ALA A 45 25.70 -3.38 0.44
N LEU A 46 25.43 -4.34 1.33
CA LEU A 46 24.37 -5.34 1.13
C LEU A 46 23.04 -5.00 1.85
N GLY A 47 22.96 -3.87 2.55
CA GLY A 47 21.80 -3.49 3.38
C GLY A 47 20.78 -2.55 2.72
N PHE A 48 21.04 -2.02 1.52
CA PHE A 48 20.13 -1.11 0.81
C PHE A 48 19.14 -1.86 -0.08
N VAL A 49 18.49 -2.90 0.44
CA VAL A 49 17.25 -3.38 -0.18
C VAL A 49 16.20 -2.33 0.13
N GLY A 50 15.77 -1.62 -0.92
CA GLY A 50 15.06 -0.36 -0.84
C GLY A 50 13.87 -0.38 0.13
N ALA A 51 13.78 0.65 0.96
CA ALA A 51 12.51 1.08 1.52
C ALA A 51 11.65 1.61 0.37
N GLY A 52 11.06 0.70 -0.41
CA GLY A 52 9.93 1.05 -1.25
C GLY A 52 8.79 1.39 -0.30
N SER A 53 8.25 2.60 -0.41
CA SER A 53 6.95 2.90 0.19
C SER A 53 5.98 1.86 -0.36
N ALA A 54 5.52 0.94 0.49
CA ALA A 54 4.42 0.08 0.11
C ALA A 54 3.20 0.99 0.01
N SER A 55 2.79 1.35 -1.21
CA SER A 55 1.45 1.87 -1.43
C SER A 55 0.50 0.79 -0.93
N ALA A 56 -0.53 1.16 -0.18
CA ALA A 56 -1.64 0.24 -0.04
C ALA A 56 -2.24 0.02 -1.44
N GLY A 57 -3.07 -1.01 -1.57
CA GLY A 57 -3.85 -1.25 -2.76
C GLY A 57 -5.31 -1.32 -2.36
N LEU A 58 -6.16 -0.65 -3.12
CA LEU A 58 -7.59 -0.87 -3.08
C LEU A 58 -7.92 -2.19 -3.78
N ILE A 59 -8.68 -3.03 -3.09
CA ILE A 59 -9.06 -4.36 -3.53
C ILE A 59 -10.58 -4.42 -3.57
N ILE A 60 -11.13 -4.79 -4.72
CA ILE A 60 -12.54 -5.19 -4.84
C ILE A 60 -12.60 -6.70 -4.58
N ASN A 61 -13.23 -7.10 -3.48
CA ASN A 61 -13.31 -8.48 -3.03
C ASN A 61 -14.73 -9.04 -3.20
N GLY A 62 -14.84 -10.25 -3.76
CA GLY A 62 -16.11 -10.92 -3.98
C GLY A 62 -17.00 -10.24 -5.04
N GLY A 63 -18.32 -10.43 -4.89
CA GLY A 63 -19.34 -9.86 -5.76
C GLY A 63 -19.63 -10.67 -7.04
N THR A 64 -20.60 -10.16 -7.80
CA THR A 64 -20.98 -10.66 -9.13
C THR A 64 -20.48 -9.69 -10.17
N ALA A 65 -19.68 -10.16 -11.12
CA ALA A 65 -19.15 -9.34 -12.20
C ALA A 65 -20.29 -8.71 -13.01
N GLY A 66 -20.14 -7.43 -13.31
CA GLY A 66 -21.13 -6.66 -14.05
C GLY A 66 -20.58 -5.32 -14.48
N ASN A 67 -21.18 -4.74 -15.51
CA ASN A 67 -20.75 -3.47 -16.08
C ASN A 67 -21.79 -2.40 -15.77
N VAL A 68 -21.31 -1.19 -15.55
CA VAL A 68 -22.14 0.00 -15.45
C VAL A 68 -21.75 0.98 -16.56
N GLY A 69 -22.73 1.66 -17.15
CA GLY A 69 -22.59 2.62 -18.24
C GLY A 69 -23.14 2.16 -19.61
N VAL A 70 -23.44 3.16 -20.44
CA VAL A 70 -23.92 3.17 -21.84
C VAL A 70 -25.37 2.77 -22.09
N THR A 71 -25.96 1.84 -21.34
CA THR A 71 -27.42 1.59 -21.39
C THR A 71 -27.88 0.85 -20.12
N PRO A 72 -28.87 1.36 -19.36
CA PRO A 72 -29.57 2.65 -19.54
C PRO A 72 -28.59 3.84 -19.53
N SER A 73 -29.00 5.00 -20.07
CA SER A 73 -28.14 6.21 -20.10
C SER A 73 -27.57 6.44 -18.71
N ASN A 74 -26.27 6.63 -18.58
CA ASN A 74 -25.65 6.97 -17.31
C ASN A 74 -24.98 8.33 -17.47
N ASP A 75 -25.64 9.40 -17.04
CA ASP A 75 -25.25 10.76 -17.40
C ASP A 75 -23.91 11.17 -16.76
N VAL A 76 -23.52 10.49 -15.68
CA VAL A 76 -22.25 10.73 -14.97
C VAL A 76 -21.11 9.93 -15.59
N LEU A 77 -21.23 8.60 -15.66
CA LEU A 77 -20.19 7.68 -16.13
C LEU A 77 -20.04 7.68 -17.66
N ASP A 78 -21.10 7.91 -18.43
CA ASP A 78 -20.98 8.01 -19.89
C ASP A 78 -20.22 9.27 -20.30
N THR A 79 -20.44 10.37 -19.57
CA THR A 79 -19.62 11.59 -19.72
C THR A 79 -18.18 11.36 -19.25
N TYR A 80 -18.00 10.52 -18.23
CA TYR A 80 -16.69 10.24 -17.65
C TYR A 80 -15.79 9.39 -18.57
N THR A 81 -16.27 8.23 -19.04
CA THR A 81 -15.47 7.26 -19.81
C THR A 81 -15.89 7.12 -21.28
N GLY A 82 -17.14 7.44 -21.62
CA GLY A 82 -17.72 7.17 -22.94
C GLY A 82 -17.82 5.68 -23.30
N SER A 83 -17.73 4.78 -22.33
CA SER A 83 -17.80 3.33 -22.51
C SER A 83 -18.14 2.61 -21.20
N PRO A 84 -18.78 1.43 -21.23
CA PRO A 84 -19.13 0.71 -20.01
C PRO A 84 -17.87 0.36 -19.21
N ILE A 85 -17.94 0.53 -17.90
CA ILE A 85 -16.84 0.21 -16.99
C ILE A 85 -17.12 -1.17 -16.40
N ALA A 86 -16.11 -2.04 -16.42
CA ALA A 86 -16.20 -3.37 -15.83
C ALA A 86 -15.94 -3.32 -14.32
N GLY A 87 -16.74 -4.06 -13.56
CA GLY A 87 -16.66 -4.10 -12.10
C GLY A 87 -17.50 -5.21 -11.51
N ALA A 88 -18.02 -5.00 -10.31
CA ALA A 88 -18.80 -5.98 -9.58
C ALA A 88 -19.88 -5.35 -8.70
N PHE A 89 -21.05 -5.96 -8.73
CA PHE A 89 -22.15 -5.76 -7.78
C PHE A 89 -21.94 -6.64 -6.55
N GLN A 90 -22.52 -6.29 -5.41
CA GLN A 90 -22.41 -7.05 -4.15
C GLN A 90 -20.94 -7.29 -3.71
N ALA A 91 -20.03 -6.44 -4.20
CA ALA A 91 -18.62 -6.52 -3.88
C ALA A 91 -18.29 -5.68 -2.64
N GLU A 92 -17.18 -6.03 -2.02
CA GLU A 92 -16.65 -5.33 -0.85
C GLU A 92 -15.37 -4.58 -1.22
N LEU A 93 -15.25 -3.32 -0.80
CA LEU A 93 -14.01 -2.57 -0.92
C LEU A 93 -13.09 -2.84 0.28
N GLN A 94 -11.85 -3.20 0.02
CA GLN A 94 -10.82 -3.42 1.03
C GLN A 94 -9.57 -2.59 0.74
N ALA A 95 -8.86 -2.20 1.80
CA ALA A 95 -7.51 -1.63 1.73
C ALA A 95 -6.48 -2.69 2.14
N SER A 96 -5.45 -2.91 1.32
CA SER A 96 -4.45 -3.95 1.60
C SER A 96 -3.52 -3.62 2.78
N ALA A 97 -3.42 -2.34 3.14
CA ALA A 97 -2.67 -1.83 4.28
C ALA A 97 -3.37 -0.59 4.84
N ALA A 98 -2.97 -0.15 6.04
CA ALA A 98 -3.44 1.13 6.57
C ALA A 98 -2.98 2.26 5.64
N THR A 99 -3.89 3.15 5.27
CA THR A 99 -3.64 4.21 4.27
C THR A 99 -4.59 5.37 4.47
N LYS A 100 -4.30 6.49 3.82
CA LYS A 100 -5.21 7.63 3.74
C LYS A 100 -5.93 7.60 2.41
N LEU A 101 -7.26 7.52 2.46
CA LEU A 101 -8.10 7.58 1.26
C LEU A 101 -8.50 9.01 0.97
N LYS A 102 -8.53 9.35 -0.32
CA LYS A 102 -9.25 10.48 -0.89
C LYS A 102 -10.52 9.94 -1.54
N ILE A 103 -11.67 10.45 -1.10
CA ILE A 103 -12.96 10.18 -1.70
C ILE A 103 -13.39 11.47 -2.37
N GLU A 104 -13.66 11.41 -3.67
CA GLU A 104 -14.00 12.55 -4.51
C GLU A 104 -15.36 12.35 -5.16
N PHE A 105 -16.18 13.39 -5.15
CA PHE A 105 -17.49 13.40 -5.78
C PHE A 105 -17.37 13.65 -7.29
N LEU A 106 -17.76 12.66 -8.11
CA LEU A 106 -17.70 12.74 -9.57
C LEU A 106 -18.98 13.29 -10.19
N GLY A 107 -20.13 13.07 -9.54
CA GLY A 107 -21.43 13.52 -10.05
C GLY A 107 -22.59 12.74 -9.44
N LYS A 108 -23.79 13.10 -9.88
CA LYS A 108 -25.05 12.45 -9.52
C LYS A 108 -26.16 12.77 -10.51
N GLU A 109 -27.12 11.87 -10.66
CA GLU A 109 -28.42 12.14 -11.31
C GLU A 109 -29.57 12.25 -10.28
N ALA A 110 -29.44 11.54 -9.16
CA ALA A 110 -30.46 11.42 -8.11
C ALA A 110 -31.21 12.72 -7.76
N GLY A 111 -32.53 12.61 -7.68
CA GLY A 111 -33.39 13.60 -7.04
C GLY A 111 -33.29 13.60 -5.50
N TRP A 112 -32.87 12.49 -4.90
CA TRP A 112 -32.75 12.34 -3.46
C TRP A 112 -31.39 12.82 -2.91
N LEU A 113 -31.38 13.12 -1.61
CA LEU A 113 -30.16 13.45 -0.88
C LEU A 113 -29.46 12.15 -0.44
N ASN A 114 -28.53 11.66 -1.26
CA ASN A 114 -27.72 10.49 -0.92
C ASN A 114 -26.43 10.95 -0.26
N THR A 115 -26.08 10.35 0.88
CA THR A 115 -24.95 10.76 1.72
C THR A 115 -24.03 9.57 1.97
N PHE A 116 -22.84 9.62 1.40
CA PHE A 116 -21.74 8.71 1.72
C PHE A 116 -21.06 9.16 3.01
N THR A 117 -20.76 8.21 3.89
CA THR A 117 -20.08 8.44 5.16
C THR A 117 -18.96 7.44 5.38
N LEU A 118 -17.79 7.95 5.79
CA LEU A 118 -16.62 7.13 6.15
C LEU A 118 -15.79 7.86 7.20
N GLY A 119 -15.45 7.19 8.31
CA GLY A 119 -14.60 7.75 9.37
C GLY A 119 -15.11 9.08 9.96
N GLY A 120 -16.43 9.27 10.01
CA GLY A 120 -17.07 10.49 10.50
C GLY A 120 -17.09 11.67 9.51
N GLN A 121 -16.54 11.50 8.31
CA GLN A 121 -16.63 12.46 7.21
C GLN A 121 -17.72 12.05 6.23
N SER A 122 -18.24 13.01 5.45
CA SER A 122 -19.31 12.76 4.49
C SER A 122 -19.17 13.54 3.19
N LEU A 123 -19.63 12.94 2.09
CA LEU A 123 -19.94 13.59 0.83
C LEU A 123 -21.39 13.25 0.46
N SER A 124 -22.05 14.11 -0.31
CA SER A 124 -23.44 13.89 -0.68
C SER A 124 -23.77 14.38 -2.07
N THR A 125 -24.98 14.11 -2.54
CA THR A 125 -25.50 14.65 -3.81
C THR A 125 -25.67 16.18 -3.80
N ALA A 126 -25.50 16.84 -2.65
CA ALA A 126 -25.41 18.30 -2.54
C ALA A 126 -23.97 18.85 -2.73
N SER A 127 -22.97 17.97 -2.84
CA SER A 127 -21.58 18.35 -3.11
C SER A 127 -21.38 18.86 -4.54
N THR A 128 -20.32 19.65 -4.75
CA THR A 128 -19.91 20.09 -6.09
C THR A 128 -18.95 19.06 -6.69
N VAL A 129 -19.04 18.80 -8.00
CA VAL A 129 -18.11 17.90 -8.69
C VAL A 129 -16.66 18.31 -8.41
N GLY A 130 -15.85 17.35 -7.95
CA GLY A 130 -14.46 17.54 -7.51
C GLY A 130 -14.29 17.75 -6.00
N ASP A 131 -15.37 17.98 -5.25
CA ASP A 131 -15.31 18.02 -3.78
C ASP A 131 -14.75 16.71 -3.24
N SER A 132 -13.88 16.80 -2.23
CA SER A 132 -13.17 15.64 -1.71
C SER A 132 -13.10 15.64 -0.18
N ILE A 133 -13.19 14.45 0.40
CA ILE A 133 -12.88 14.18 1.81
C ILE A 133 -11.66 13.26 1.91
N TYR A 134 -10.99 13.33 3.05
CA TYR A 134 -9.80 12.54 3.34
C TYR A 134 -9.97 11.77 4.64
N VAL A 135 -9.77 10.46 4.60
CA VAL A 135 -10.01 9.59 5.75
C VAL A 135 -8.90 8.57 5.88
N ASP A 136 -8.35 8.43 7.10
CA ASP A 136 -7.40 7.38 7.43
C ASP A 136 -8.18 6.07 7.67
N VAL A 137 -7.76 4.99 6.99
CA VAL A 137 -8.35 3.65 7.12
C VAL A 137 -7.28 2.66 7.54
N VAL A 138 -7.71 1.62 8.24
CA VAL A 138 -6.86 0.46 8.55
C VAL A 138 -6.90 -0.56 7.42
N ALA A 139 -5.96 -1.50 7.41
CA ALA A 139 -6.00 -2.63 6.49
C ALA A 139 -7.29 -3.47 6.71
N GLY A 140 -7.85 -3.98 5.61
CA GLY A 140 -9.11 -4.75 5.60
C GLY A 140 -10.27 -3.96 5.01
N THR A 141 -11.48 -4.32 5.39
CA THR A 141 -12.74 -3.71 4.90
C THR A 141 -12.78 -2.21 5.16
N VAL A 142 -13.09 -1.43 4.12
CA VAL A 142 -13.33 0.02 4.23
C VAL A 142 -14.75 0.25 4.75
N LEU A 143 -14.90 0.61 6.01
CA LEU A 143 -16.21 0.69 6.68
C LEU A 143 -16.99 1.97 6.35
N PHE A 144 -17.48 2.08 5.11
CA PHE A 144 -18.38 3.16 4.69
C PHE A 144 -19.85 2.75 4.75
N ASN A 145 -20.73 3.76 4.85
CA ASN A 145 -22.18 3.62 4.73
C ASN A 145 -22.73 4.74 3.84
N ILE A 146 -23.72 4.42 3.03
CA ILE A 146 -24.46 5.38 2.20
C ILE A 146 -25.90 5.39 2.68
N LEU A 147 -26.37 6.56 3.11
CA LEU A 147 -27.78 6.78 3.45
C LEU A 147 -28.46 7.43 2.25
N THR A 148 -29.56 6.85 1.79
CA THR A 148 -30.38 7.42 0.72
C THR A 148 -31.53 8.22 1.28
N GLY A 149 -32.05 9.17 0.50
CA GLY A 149 -33.12 10.06 0.94
C GLY A 149 -34.46 9.35 1.16
N GLY A 150 -34.67 8.16 0.58
CA GLY A 150 -35.98 7.48 0.56
C GLY A 150 -35.99 5.96 0.72
N ALA A 151 -34.90 5.25 0.45
CA ALA A 151 -34.88 3.76 0.41
C ALA A 151 -34.07 3.10 1.55
N GLY A 152 -33.47 3.89 2.44
CA GLY A 152 -32.72 3.38 3.59
C GLY A 152 -31.22 3.56 3.40
N SER A 153 -30.42 2.54 3.70
CA SER A 153 -28.96 2.65 3.65
C SER A 153 -28.30 1.37 3.19
N VAL A 154 -27.18 1.52 2.48
CA VAL A 154 -26.32 0.42 2.06
C VAL A 154 -24.91 0.64 2.61
N ALA A 155 -24.31 -0.42 3.14
CA ALA A 155 -22.97 -0.38 3.74
C ALA A 155 -22.03 -1.34 3.00
N ASN A 156 -20.73 -1.03 3.04
CA ASN A 156 -19.72 -1.93 2.49
C ASN A 156 -19.78 -3.30 3.18
N GLY A 157 -19.79 -4.39 2.40
CA GLY A 157 -19.93 -5.76 2.89
C GLY A 157 -21.37 -6.18 3.24
N ALA A 158 -22.36 -5.29 3.09
CA ALA A 158 -23.79 -5.58 3.24
C ALA A 158 -24.59 -5.16 2.00
N ASN A 159 -23.91 -5.06 0.86
CA ASN A 159 -24.46 -4.73 -0.43
C ASN A 159 -25.16 -5.96 -1.02
N ASN A 160 -26.49 -6.00 -0.89
CA ASN A 160 -27.28 -7.19 -1.18
C ASN A 160 -28.12 -6.97 -2.44
N ASP A 161 -28.00 -7.90 -3.39
CA ASP A 161 -28.81 -8.12 -4.60
C ASP A 161 -29.30 -6.89 -5.40
N PRO A 162 -28.69 -6.56 -6.56
CA PRO A 162 -29.14 -5.48 -7.45
C PRO A 162 -30.54 -5.72 -8.04
N ALA A 163 -31.09 -6.94 -7.94
CA ALA A 163 -32.36 -7.27 -8.58
C ALA A 163 -33.62 -6.82 -7.82
N THR A 164 -33.48 -6.21 -6.62
CA THR A 164 -34.64 -5.85 -5.80
C THR A 164 -34.94 -4.36 -5.86
N ALA A 165 -35.97 -4.01 -6.62
CA ALA A 165 -36.45 -2.64 -6.73
C ALA A 165 -36.74 -2.00 -5.36
N GLY A 166 -36.35 -0.74 -5.19
CA GLY A 166 -36.59 0.03 -3.97
C GLY A 166 -35.64 -0.28 -2.82
N ILE A 167 -34.58 -1.04 -3.07
CA ILE A 167 -33.49 -1.27 -2.12
C ILE A 167 -32.24 -0.60 -2.69
N PRO A 168 -31.55 0.25 -1.91
CA PRO A 168 -30.34 0.89 -2.40
C PRO A 168 -29.20 -0.13 -2.47
N ASP A 169 -28.45 -0.09 -3.57
CA ASP A 169 -27.28 -0.93 -3.77
C ASP A 169 -26.17 -0.15 -4.49
N PHE A 170 -24.99 -0.76 -4.58
CA PHE A 170 -23.87 -0.09 -5.24
C PHE A 170 -23.04 -1.04 -6.08
N TRP A 171 -22.33 -0.45 -7.03
CA TRP A 171 -21.37 -1.11 -7.88
C TRP A 171 -19.97 -0.56 -7.60
N LEU A 172 -18.97 -1.44 -7.71
CA LEU A 172 -17.55 -1.08 -7.61
C LEU A 172 -16.80 -1.49 -8.88
N GLY A 173 -15.96 -0.60 -9.41
CA GLY A 173 -15.05 -0.93 -10.50
C GLY A 173 -13.75 -0.15 -10.44
N TYR A 174 -12.68 -0.71 -11.01
CA TYR A 174 -11.43 0.04 -11.10
C TYR A 174 -11.57 1.18 -12.09
N ASP A 175 -11.11 2.37 -11.72
CA ASP A 175 -11.19 3.55 -12.57
C ASP A 175 -10.26 3.38 -13.79
N PRO A 176 -10.81 3.35 -15.03
CA PRO A 176 -10.00 3.17 -16.23
C PRO A 176 -9.13 4.38 -16.56
N LEU A 177 -9.44 5.56 -16.02
CA LEU A 177 -8.72 6.81 -16.26
C LEU A 177 -7.69 7.12 -15.18
N ASN A 178 -7.83 6.55 -13.98
CA ASN A 178 -6.94 6.81 -12.84
C ASN A 178 -6.50 5.50 -12.17
N SER A 179 -5.36 4.99 -12.61
CA SER A 179 -4.78 3.75 -12.10
C SER A 179 -4.64 3.78 -10.57
N GLY A 180 -5.05 2.70 -9.92
CA GLY A 180 -5.01 2.56 -8.45
C GLY A 180 -6.19 3.18 -7.72
N SER A 181 -7.21 3.67 -8.44
CA SER A 181 -8.46 4.15 -7.85
C SER A 181 -9.65 3.26 -8.22
N VAL A 182 -10.68 3.32 -7.39
CA VAL A 182 -11.94 2.59 -7.52
C VAL A 182 -13.06 3.61 -7.66
N ILE A 183 -13.97 3.35 -8.59
CA ILE A 183 -15.25 4.04 -8.71
C ILE A 183 -16.27 3.28 -7.88
N LEU A 184 -17.04 4.03 -7.09
CA LEU A 184 -18.25 3.59 -6.43
C LEU A 184 -19.42 4.30 -7.11
N ALA A 185 -20.39 3.53 -7.57
CA ALA A 185 -21.57 4.03 -8.27
C ALA A 185 -22.81 3.48 -7.52
N LEU A 186 -23.71 4.36 -7.07
CA LEU A 186 -24.89 4.01 -6.26
C LEU A 186 -26.13 3.97 -7.15
N ASP A 187 -27.01 3.00 -6.93
CA ASP A 187 -28.45 3.11 -7.20
C ASP A 187 -29.17 3.31 -5.85
N ASP A 188 -29.96 4.37 -5.74
CA ASP A 188 -30.60 4.78 -4.50
C ASP A 188 -31.99 4.16 -4.28
N GLY A 189 -32.49 3.39 -5.26
CA GLY A 189 -33.76 2.66 -5.25
C GLY A 189 -34.98 3.52 -5.59
N GLY A 190 -34.82 4.80 -5.92
CA GLY A 190 -35.91 5.76 -6.03
C GLY A 190 -36.71 5.73 -7.34
N ALA A 191 -36.15 5.20 -8.44
CA ALA A 191 -36.74 5.30 -9.77
C ALA A 191 -36.74 3.96 -10.56
N ASN A 192 -37.17 2.87 -9.92
CA ASN A 192 -37.48 1.64 -10.65
C ASN A 192 -38.82 1.77 -11.42
N PRO A 193 -38.93 1.33 -12.70
CA PRO A 193 -38.07 0.32 -13.35
C PRO A 193 -36.99 0.82 -14.34
N ASP A 194 -36.80 2.13 -14.53
CA ASP A 194 -35.99 2.67 -15.67
C ASP A 194 -34.59 3.20 -15.29
N ASP A 195 -34.19 3.17 -14.00
CA ASP A 195 -32.99 3.87 -13.48
C ASP A 195 -31.96 2.95 -12.76
N ASP A 196 -31.81 1.69 -13.19
CA ASP A 196 -30.74 0.80 -12.67
C ASP A 196 -29.40 1.09 -13.39
N ASN A 197 -29.08 2.36 -13.61
CA ASN A 197 -27.84 2.78 -14.27
C ASN A 197 -26.73 3.06 -13.24
N HIS A 198 -27.04 3.05 -11.93
CA HIS A 198 -26.12 3.31 -10.83
C HIS A 198 -25.43 4.70 -10.87
N ASP A 199 -26.10 5.77 -11.30
CA ASP A 199 -25.53 7.13 -11.27
C ASP A 199 -26.16 8.11 -10.28
N ASP A 200 -26.95 7.60 -9.34
CA ASP A 200 -27.54 8.39 -8.26
C ASP A 200 -26.52 9.06 -7.35
N LEU A 201 -25.33 8.45 -7.21
CA LEU A 201 -24.16 9.02 -6.57
C LEU A 201 -22.90 8.31 -7.06
N VAL A 202 -22.01 9.04 -7.71
CA VAL A 202 -20.74 8.48 -8.21
C VAL A 202 -19.57 9.12 -7.48
N LEU A 203 -18.73 8.26 -6.90
CA LEU A 203 -17.54 8.64 -6.14
C LEU A 203 -16.29 7.96 -6.69
N ARG A 204 -15.16 8.66 -6.63
CA ARG A 204 -13.84 8.07 -6.84
C ARG A 204 -13.12 7.94 -5.52
N ILE A 205 -12.65 6.73 -5.23
CA ILE A 205 -11.87 6.39 -4.05
C ILE A 205 -10.45 6.09 -4.52
N SER A 206 -9.50 6.89 -4.06
CA SER A 206 -8.09 6.74 -4.38
C SER A 206 -7.27 6.80 -3.10
N GLU A 207 -6.12 6.14 -3.13
CA GLU A 207 -5.17 6.30 -2.05
C GLU A 207 -4.37 7.59 -2.21
N VAL A 208 -4.09 8.24 -1.09
CA VAL A 208 -3.15 9.35 -1.03
C VAL A 208 -1.77 8.75 -0.75
N PRO A 209 -0.84 8.79 -1.71
CA PRO A 209 0.51 8.27 -1.48
C PRO A 209 1.12 8.95 -0.26
N GLU A 210 1.66 8.15 0.66
CA GLU A 210 2.39 8.72 1.78
C GLU A 210 3.52 9.62 1.26
N PRO A 211 3.75 10.79 1.88
CA PRO A 211 4.83 11.66 1.45
C PRO A 211 6.16 10.91 1.46
N SER A 212 6.81 10.82 0.30
CA SER A 212 8.18 10.31 0.13
C SER A 212 9.20 11.01 1.05
N SER A 213 8.81 12.15 1.63
CA SER A 213 9.51 12.84 2.72
C SER A 213 9.85 11.92 3.90
N LEU A 214 8.99 10.97 4.29
CA LEU A 214 9.32 10.02 5.37
C LEU A 214 10.48 9.10 4.98
N ALA A 215 10.46 8.59 3.75
CA ALA A 215 11.57 7.82 3.20
C ALA A 215 12.85 8.67 3.10
N LEU A 216 12.75 9.93 2.65
CA LEU A 216 13.88 10.85 2.58
C LEU A 216 14.45 11.24 3.95
N ILE A 217 13.60 11.42 4.97
CA ILE A 217 14.05 11.65 6.35
C ILE A 217 14.76 10.40 6.87
N GLY A 218 14.20 9.21 6.64
CA GLY A 218 14.84 7.94 6.99
C GLY A 218 16.22 7.80 6.34
N LEU A 219 16.31 8.04 5.03
CA LEU A 219 17.57 8.00 4.29
C LEU A 219 18.55 9.10 4.76
N GLY A 220 18.05 10.30 5.05
CA GLY A 220 18.84 11.41 5.56
C GLY A 220 19.46 11.11 6.92
N LEU A 221 18.69 10.50 7.84
CA LEU A 221 19.15 10.07 9.16
C LEU A 221 20.17 8.94 9.06
N VAL A 222 19.94 7.96 8.19
CA VAL A 222 20.92 6.88 7.93
C VAL A 222 22.22 7.47 7.37
N GLY A 223 22.13 8.37 6.38
CA GLY A 223 23.28 9.07 5.81
C GLY A 223 24.06 9.88 6.85
N ALA A 224 23.35 10.63 7.69
CA ALA A 224 23.96 11.41 8.78
C ALA A 224 24.63 10.52 9.83
N GLY A 225 24.01 9.39 10.21
CA GLY A 225 24.59 8.42 11.14
C GLY A 225 25.87 7.78 10.62
N VAL A 226 25.90 7.39 9.34
CA VAL A 226 27.11 6.88 8.67
C VAL A 226 28.21 7.94 8.64
N ALA A 227 27.86 9.19 8.28
CA ALA A 227 28.82 10.29 8.23
C ALA A 227 29.38 10.67 9.61
N ALA A 228 28.57 10.60 10.66
CA ALA A 228 29.00 10.87 12.04
C ALA A 228 29.98 9.79 12.55
N ARG A 229 29.73 8.52 12.21
CA ARG A 229 30.62 7.41 12.60
C ARG A 229 32.00 7.49 11.93
N ARG A 230 32.06 7.96 10.67
CA ARG A 230 33.33 8.18 9.95
C ARG A 230 34.18 9.30 10.53
N ARG A 231 33.58 10.25 11.26
CA ARG A 231 34.34 11.36 11.90
C ARG A 231 34.95 10.99 13.25
N LYS A 232 34.52 9.87 13.86
CA LYS A 232 35.05 9.38 15.15
C LYS A 232 36.13 8.30 15.02
N ALA A 233 36.37 7.78 13.81
CA ALA A 233 37.40 6.80 13.51
C ALA A 233 38.58 7.47 12.80
#